data_AF-A0A8A1M291-F1
#
_entry.id   AF-A0A8A1M291-F1
#
_cell.length_a   1.000
_cell.length_b   1.000
_cell.length_c   1.000
_cell.angle_alpha   90.00
_cell.angle_beta   90.00
_cell.angle_gamma   90.00
#
_symmetry.space_group_name_H-M   'P 1'
#
loop_
_entity.id
_entity.type
_entity.pdbx_description
1 polymer ?
#
loop_
_entity_poly.entity_id
_entity_poly.type
_entity_poly.pdbx_seq_one_letter_code
_entity_poly.pdbx_strand_id
1 'polypeptide(L)'
;MGASCGPIGGTWTGSMGGPVRLEKGGEDMGVFGLSNHHVVRSDSLEAVTENNTPLRPTHSSVKSMSFLITSQSDRDTDLILQTTEAGVDELKKVLKGRPGTLGLEAMAETGERSKAKSLEAVQDRLARAEHRALIIKDANRVLGSVYATSGFRFLSTQEGNYALDWSLTKLLPSRSFDDTPSVGAPHQLLESMSNAKSFTDKIHGGLTVAKFGRSTGWTEGKVSAIETVFLKGESKYTHDVLAWPVVPLHRHKYDFAAQGDAGAVVVVSDELAVDCGCWVGLLFAANLAAGTGFFVPMSLVLKDISEITGCQVVQPSKIYF
;
A
#
# COMPACT_ATOMS: atom_id res chain seq x y z
N MET A 1 8.01 2.30 -2.36
CA MET A 1 6.77 2.84 -1.75
C MET A 1 5.55 2.35 -2.54
N GLY A 2 4.38 2.24 -1.91
CA GLY A 2 3.09 1.85 -2.53
C GLY A 2 2.96 0.42 -3.04
N ALA A 3 3.82 -0.50 -2.58
CA ALA A 3 3.68 -1.92 -2.90
C ALA A 3 2.46 -2.52 -2.19
N SER A 4 1.82 -3.51 -2.82
CA SER A 4 0.73 -4.27 -2.21
C SER A 4 1.19 -5.00 -0.94
N CYS A 5 0.44 -4.86 0.15
CA CYS A 5 0.66 -5.61 1.38
C CYS A 5 -0.64 -6.02 2.08
N GLY A 6 -0.54 -7.09 2.89
CA GLY A 6 -1.65 -7.60 3.70
C GLY A 6 -1.19 -8.78 4.57
N PRO A 7 -2.03 -9.23 5.52
CA PRO A 7 -1.73 -10.41 6.33
C PRO A 7 -1.75 -11.67 5.48
N ILE A 8 -0.95 -12.66 5.89
CA ILE A 8 -0.98 -14.00 5.26
C ILE A 8 -2.37 -14.63 5.42
N GLY A 9 -2.91 -15.21 4.35
CA GLY A 9 -4.28 -15.71 4.27
C GLY A 9 -5.36 -14.62 4.29
N GLY A 10 -4.98 -13.34 4.24
CA GLY A 10 -5.89 -12.20 4.32
C GLY A 10 -6.64 -11.93 3.01
N THR A 11 -7.90 -11.51 3.15
CA THR A 11 -8.73 -11.04 2.02
C THR A 11 -8.66 -9.53 1.81
N TRP A 12 -7.88 -8.82 2.61
CA TRP A 12 -7.69 -7.37 2.52
C TRP A 12 -6.31 -7.04 1.98
N THR A 13 -6.22 -5.93 1.26
CA THR A 13 -4.97 -5.44 0.70
C THR A 13 -4.91 -3.93 0.85
N GLY A 14 -3.70 -3.44 1.04
CA GLY A 14 -3.40 -2.02 1.10
C GLY A 14 -2.02 -1.74 0.53
N SER A 15 -1.54 -0.54 0.81
CA SER A 15 -0.27 -0.02 0.35
C SER A 15 0.75 -0.01 1.48
N MET A 16 1.95 -0.49 1.18
CA MET A 16 3.14 -0.27 2.01
C MET A 16 3.67 1.13 1.68
N GLY A 17 3.31 2.11 2.50
CA GLY A 17 3.56 3.53 2.28
C GLY A 17 5.03 3.84 2.09
N GLY A 18 5.83 3.72 3.15
CA GLY A 18 7.26 4.01 3.09
C GLY A 18 8.06 3.49 4.29
N PRO A 19 9.38 3.63 4.24
CA PRO A 19 10.27 3.21 5.33
C PRO A 19 10.20 4.18 6.51
N VAL A 20 10.11 3.65 7.72
CA VAL A 20 10.30 4.37 8.98
C VAL A 20 11.49 3.77 9.71
N ARG A 21 12.47 4.59 10.09
CA ARG A 21 13.63 4.14 10.87
C ARG A 21 13.47 4.55 12.33
N LEU A 22 13.69 3.59 13.22
CA LEU A 22 13.56 3.78 14.66
C LEU A 22 14.91 3.64 15.37
N GLU A 23 15.12 4.43 16.42
CA GLU A 23 16.25 4.30 17.35
C GLU A 23 15.75 4.22 18.80
N LYS A 24 16.48 3.52 19.67
CA LYS A 24 16.16 3.45 21.10
C LYS A 24 17.43 3.56 21.93
N GLY A 25 17.58 4.66 22.68
CA GLY A 25 18.77 4.89 23.49
C GLY A 25 20.08 4.93 22.68
N GLY A 26 20.01 5.38 21.42
CA GLY A 26 21.13 5.40 20.48
C GLY A 26 21.36 4.08 19.73
N GLU A 27 20.61 3.01 20.03
CA GLU A 27 20.63 1.77 19.27
C GLU A 27 19.71 1.86 18.05
N ASP A 28 20.23 1.52 16.86
CA ASP A 28 19.45 1.40 15.64
C ASP A 28 18.53 0.17 15.69
N MET A 29 17.22 0.41 15.75
CA MET A 29 16.22 -0.65 15.79
C MET A 29 15.89 -1.19 14.39
N GLY A 30 16.40 -0.53 13.34
CA GLY A 30 16.25 -0.89 11.94
C GLY A 30 15.15 -0.10 11.21
N VAL A 31 14.87 -0.56 9.99
CA VAL A 31 13.86 0.03 9.09
C VAL A 31 12.59 -0.81 9.09
N PHE A 32 11.46 -0.14 9.23
CA PHE A 32 10.12 -0.71 9.30
C PHE A 32 9.28 -0.21 8.13
N GLY A 33 8.36 -1.05 7.65
CA GLY A 33 7.37 -0.62 6.69
C GLY A 33 6.17 0.03 7.35
N LEU A 34 5.82 1.24 6.91
CA LEU A 34 4.62 1.94 7.33
C LEU A 34 3.42 1.56 6.45
N SER A 35 2.30 1.20 7.07
CA SER A 35 0.99 1.06 6.44
C SER A 35 -0.10 1.43 7.44
N ASN A 36 -1.37 1.08 7.18
CA ASN A 36 -2.46 1.26 8.13
C ASN A 36 -2.71 0.02 8.99
N HIS A 37 -3.24 0.22 10.20
CA HIS A 37 -3.69 -0.87 11.08
C HIS A 37 -4.73 -1.75 10.38
N HIS A 38 -5.73 -1.14 9.74
CA HIS A 38 -6.79 -1.90 9.08
C HIS A 38 -6.32 -2.72 7.86
N VAL A 39 -5.16 -2.39 7.28
CA VAL A 39 -4.56 -3.13 6.16
C VAL A 39 -3.90 -4.43 6.66
N VAL A 40 -3.28 -4.40 7.84
CA VAL A 40 -2.58 -5.55 8.44
C VAL A 40 -3.47 -6.40 9.35
N ARG A 41 -4.74 -6.04 9.48
CA ARG A 41 -5.70 -6.69 10.39
C ARG A 41 -6.03 -8.12 9.97
N SER A 42 -5.82 -9.04 10.89
CA SER A 42 -6.29 -10.43 10.88
C SER A 42 -7.12 -10.70 12.14
N ASP A 43 -7.89 -11.79 12.17
CA ASP A 43 -8.66 -12.19 13.37
C ASP A 43 -7.76 -12.31 14.61
N SER A 44 -6.55 -12.85 14.43
CA SER A 44 -5.56 -12.98 15.50
C SER A 44 -4.99 -11.63 15.97
N LEU A 45 -4.81 -10.67 15.05
CA LEU A 45 -4.36 -9.32 15.42
C LEU A 45 -5.50 -8.54 16.10
N GLU A 46 -6.72 -8.73 15.64
CA GLU A 46 -7.91 -8.13 16.24
C GLU A 46 -8.09 -8.61 17.68
N ALA A 47 -7.96 -9.90 17.95
CA ALA A 47 -8.04 -10.46 19.31
C ALA A 47 -7.04 -9.83 20.30
N VAL A 48 -5.87 -9.37 19.83
CA VAL A 48 -4.87 -8.70 20.71
C VAL A 48 -4.99 -7.17 20.70
N THR A 49 -5.75 -6.61 19.76
CA THR A 49 -6.00 -5.15 19.65
C THR A 49 -7.45 -4.81 20.00
N GLU A 50 -8.15 -5.73 20.67
CA GLU A 50 -9.52 -5.54 21.13
C GLU A 50 -9.67 -4.23 21.91
N ASN A 51 -10.87 -3.64 21.82
CA ASN A 51 -11.19 -2.35 22.42
C ASN A 51 -10.31 -1.19 21.94
N ASN A 52 -9.83 -1.27 20.69
CA ASN A 52 -8.99 -0.26 20.05
C ASN A 52 -7.69 -0.01 20.81
N THR A 53 -7.09 -1.08 21.34
CA THR A 53 -5.81 -1.00 22.02
C THR A 53 -4.65 -1.14 21.03
N PRO A 54 -3.53 -0.44 21.23
CA PRO A 54 -2.37 -0.56 20.35
C PRO A 54 -1.62 -1.86 20.63
N LEU A 55 -1.09 -2.50 19.58
CA LEU A 55 -0.10 -3.56 19.74
C LEU A 55 1.27 -2.93 19.97
N ARG A 56 1.86 -3.19 21.15
CA ARG A 56 3.20 -2.72 21.50
C ARG A 56 4.27 -3.77 21.18
N PRO A 57 5.52 -3.36 20.88
CA PRO A 57 6.63 -4.29 20.62
C PRO A 57 6.95 -5.28 21.75
N THR A 58 6.53 -4.97 22.98
CA THR A 58 6.76 -5.81 24.17
C THR A 58 5.81 -7.00 24.25
N HIS A 59 4.72 -7.01 23.48
CA HIS A 59 3.71 -8.07 23.49
C HIS A 59 4.32 -9.41 23.04
N SER A 60 3.90 -10.51 23.67
CA SER A 60 4.44 -11.85 23.40
C SER A 60 4.26 -12.25 21.93
N SER A 61 3.09 -12.00 21.35
CA SER A 61 2.78 -12.29 19.94
C SER A 61 3.67 -11.56 18.92
N VAL A 62 4.21 -10.39 19.28
CA VAL A 62 5.19 -9.68 18.41
C VAL A 62 6.53 -10.40 18.46
N LYS A 63 6.98 -10.80 19.66
CA LYS A 63 8.25 -11.53 19.85
C LYS A 63 8.26 -12.89 19.15
N SER A 64 7.10 -13.55 19.07
CA SER A 64 6.92 -14.80 18.34
C SER A 64 6.62 -14.62 16.84
N MET A 65 6.66 -13.39 16.32
CA MET A 65 6.35 -13.07 14.92
C MET A 65 4.99 -13.60 14.44
N SER A 66 3.97 -13.55 15.30
CA SER A 66 2.67 -14.19 15.05
C SER A 66 1.82 -13.51 13.97
N PHE A 67 2.18 -12.30 13.55
CA PHE A 67 1.43 -11.49 12.59
C PHE A 67 2.24 -11.28 11.32
N LEU A 68 2.28 -12.29 10.44
CA LEU A 68 3.06 -12.24 9.21
C LEU A 68 2.36 -11.41 8.13
N ILE A 69 3.17 -10.64 7.39
CA ILE A 69 2.74 -9.77 6.30
C ILE A 69 3.38 -10.26 5.00
N THR A 70 2.61 -10.31 3.92
CA THR A 70 3.09 -10.65 2.58
C THR A 70 3.13 -9.43 1.66
N SER A 71 4.08 -9.42 0.72
CA SER A 71 4.13 -8.48 -0.38
C SER A 71 4.62 -9.19 -1.66
N GLN A 72 3.86 -9.20 -2.76
CA GLN A 72 2.48 -8.69 -2.88
C GLN A 72 1.52 -9.44 -1.95
N SER A 73 0.40 -8.81 -1.57
CA SER A 73 -0.62 -9.44 -0.72
C SER A 73 -1.19 -10.72 -1.36
N ASP A 74 -1.77 -11.60 -0.53
CA ASP A 74 -2.37 -12.85 -0.99
C ASP A 74 -3.53 -12.59 -1.94
N ARG A 75 -4.43 -11.66 -1.60
CA ARG A 75 -5.52 -11.22 -2.48
C ARG A 75 -5.07 -10.78 -3.88
N ASP A 76 -4.02 -9.96 -3.96
CA ASP A 76 -3.52 -9.51 -5.26
C ASP A 76 -2.83 -10.66 -6.02
N THR A 77 -2.12 -11.53 -5.30
CA THR A 77 -1.47 -12.71 -5.89
C THR A 77 -2.51 -13.67 -6.45
N ASP A 78 -3.59 -13.94 -5.72
CA ASP A 78 -4.68 -14.81 -6.15
C ASP A 78 -5.37 -14.27 -7.40
N LEU A 79 -5.60 -12.95 -7.47
CA LEU A 79 -6.18 -12.31 -8.66
C LEU A 79 -5.25 -12.44 -9.88
N ILE A 80 -3.95 -12.23 -9.70
CA ILE A 80 -2.96 -12.39 -10.78
C ILE A 80 -2.88 -13.85 -11.22
N LEU A 81 -2.88 -14.79 -10.27
CA LEU A 81 -2.84 -16.22 -10.55
C LEU A 81 -4.09 -16.65 -11.31
N GLN A 82 -5.27 -16.28 -10.83
CA GLN A 82 -6.55 -16.57 -11.50
C GLN A 82 -6.57 -16.03 -12.94
N THR A 83 -6.11 -14.81 -13.15
CA THR A 83 -6.02 -14.21 -14.49
C THR A 83 -5.03 -14.96 -15.38
N THR A 84 -3.90 -15.37 -14.82
CA THR A 84 -2.86 -16.12 -15.53
C THR A 84 -3.35 -17.52 -15.91
N GLU A 85 -4.00 -18.23 -14.97
CA GLU A 85 -4.58 -19.56 -15.18
C GLU A 85 -5.73 -19.53 -16.20
N ALA A 86 -6.60 -18.52 -16.14
CA ALA A 86 -7.63 -18.33 -17.17
C ALA A 86 -7.01 -18.12 -18.57
N GLY A 87 -5.88 -17.41 -18.66
CA GLY A 87 -5.12 -17.26 -19.89
C GLY A 87 -4.50 -18.57 -20.38
N VAL A 88 -3.96 -19.39 -19.47
CA VAL A 88 -3.46 -20.75 -19.75
C VAL A 88 -4.58 -21.62 -20.31
N ASP A 89 -5.76 -21.61 -19.69
CA ASP A 89 -6.92 -22.38 -20.13
C ASP A 89 -7.41 -21.96 -21.51
N GLU A 90 -7.41 -20.66 -21.80
CA GLU A 90 -7.79 -20.16 -23.12
C GLU A 90 -6.78 -20.57 -24.19
N LEU A 91 -5.47 -20.51 -23.92
CA LEU A 91 -4.44 -21.00 -24.84
C LEU A 91 -4.57 -22.51 -25.08
N LYS A 92 -4.89 -23.30 -24.04
CA LYS A 92 -5.17 -24.74 -24.18
C LYS A 92 -6.38 -25.02 -25.08
N LYS A 93 -7.44 -24.22 -24.97
CA LYS A 93 -8.62 -24.31 -25.86
C LYS A 93 -8.28 -23.94 -27.31
N VAL A 94 -7.39 -22.96 -27.53
CA VAL A 94 -6.93 -22.62 -28.88
C VAL A 94 -6.10 -23.75 -29.50
N LEU A 95 -5.25 -24.41 -28.71
CA LEU A 95 -4.44 -25.55 -29.16
C LEU A 95 -5.30 -26.78 -29.49
N LYS A 96 -6.15 -27.19 -28.56
CA LYS A 96 -6.93 -28.45 -28.63
C LYS A 96 -8.27 -28.31 -29.35
N GLY A 97 -8.78 -27.08 -29.49
CA GLY A 97 -10.11 -26.80 -30.00
C GLY A 97 -11.16 -26.74 -28.89
N ARG A 98 -12.34 -26.22 -29.25
CA ARG A 98 -13.55 -26.24 -28.41
C ARG A 98 -14.55 -27.24 -29.01
N PRO A 99 -15.56 -27.71 -28.25
CA PRO A 99 -16.61 -28.56 -28.82
C PRO A 99 -17.18 -27.97 -30.12
N GLY A 100 -17.09 -28.72 -31.21
CA GLY A 100 -17.54 -28.29 -32.55
C GLY A 100 -16.51 -27.52 -33.38
N THR A 101 -15.28 -27.30 -32.89
CA THR A 101 -14.21 -26.60 -33.63
C THR A 101 -12.89 -27.37 -33.53
N LEU A 102 -12.15 -27.46 -34.64
CA LEU A 102 -10.82 -28.05 -34.63
C LEU A 102 -9.82 -27.12 -33.93
N GLY A 103 -8.91 -27.70 -33.15
CA GLY A 103 -7.78 -26.98 -32.56
C GLY A 103 -6.65 -26.74 -33.55
N LEU A 104 -5.72 -25.84 -33.20
CA LEU A 104 -4.52 -25.59 -34.01
C LEU A 104 -3.66 -26.85 -34.20
N GLU A 105 -3.62 -27.75 -33.21
CA GLU A 105 -2.89 -29.02 -33.31
C GLU A 105 -3.44 -29.87 -34.46
N ALA A 106 -4.76 -30.12 -34.47
CA ALA A 106 -5.42 -30.87 -35.53
C ALA A 106 -5.36 -30.18 -36.91
N MET A 107 -5.46 -28.85 -36.95
CA MET A 107 -5.32 -28.08 -38.21
C MET A 107 -3.91 -28.18 -38.80
N ALA A 108 -2.87 -28.15 -37.96
CA ALA A 108 -1.49 -28.31 -38.41
C ALA A 108 -1.23 -29.75 -38.90
N GLU A 109 -1.75 -30.76 -38.20
CA GLU A 109 -1.64 -32.18 -38.57
C GLU A 109 -2.32 -32.50 -39.91
N THR A 110 -3.46 -31.84 -40.21
CA THR A 110 -4.17 -31.99 -41.48
C THR A 110 -3.50 -31.29 -42.67
N GLY A 111 -2.32 -30.71 -42.46
CA GLY A 111 -1.45 -30.21 -43.53
C GLY A 111 -1.57 -28.72 -43.84
N GLU A 112 -2.29 -27.94 -43.02
CA GLU A 112 -2.33 -26.48 -43.15
C GLU A 112 -0.99 -25.86 -42.72
N ARG A 113 0.00 -25.82 -43.63
CA ARG A 113 1.36 -25.30 -43.35
C ARG A 113 1.37 -23.87 -42.78
N SER A 114 0.36 -23.06 -43.08
CA SER A 114 0.20 -21.71 -42.52
C SER A 114 -0.08 -21.72 -41.01
N LYS A 115 -0.58 -22.83 -40.46
CA LYS A 115 -0.90 -23.01 -39.04
C LYS A 115 0.28 -23.49 -38.20
N ALA A 116 1.30 -24.11 -38.80
CA ALA A 116 2.47 -24.59 -38.05
C ALA A 116 3.18 -23.47 -37.26
N LYS A 117 3.40 -22.31 -37.88
CA LYS A 117 3.97 -21.13 -37.19
C LYS A 117 3.07 -20.60 -36.07
N SER A 118 1.76 -20.63 -36.29
CA SER A 118 0.80 -20.20 -35.26
C SER A 118 0.76 -21.18 -34.09
N LEU A 119 0.85 -22.48 -34.37
CA LEU A 119 0.93 -23.54 -33.36
C LEU A 119 2.16 -23.34 -32.48
N GLU A 120 3.35 -23.21 -33.07
CA GLU A 120 4.59 -22.97 -32.35
C GLU A 120 4.49 -21.72 -31.46
N ALA A 121 4.02 -20.59 -32.01
CA ALA A 121 3.86 -19.35 -31.25
C ALA A 121 2.88 -19.46 -30.06
N VAL A 122 1.81 -20.25 -30.20
CA VAL A 122 0.81 -20.47 -29.14
C VAL A 122 1.35 -21.42 -28.07
N GLN A 123 2.05 -22.49 -28.47
CA GLN A 123 2.73 -23.40 -27.54
C GLN A 123 3.76 -22.66 -26.69
N ASP A 124 4.55 -21.79 -27.32
CA ASP A 124 5.51 -20.92 -26.66
C ASP A 124 4.87 -19.99 -25.62
N ARG A 125 3.75 -19.37 -25.99
CA ARG A 125 2.98 -18.50 -25.07
C ARG A 125 2.39 -19.31 -23.92
N LEU A 126 1.92 -20.52 -24.17
CA LEU A 126 1.39 -21.41 -23.16
C LEU A 126 2.48 -21.79 -22.16
N ALA A 127 3.64 -22.26 -22.64
CA ALA A 127 4.76 -22.63 -21.78
C ALA A 127 5.22 -21.46 -20.90
N ARG A 128 5.30 -20.24 -21.46
CA ARG A 128 5.62 -19.03 -20.68
C ARG A 128 4.56 -18.70 -19.64
N ALA A 129 3.28 -18.83 -19.98
CA ALA A 129 2.18 -18.56 -19.05
C ALA A 129 2.13 -19.59 -17.90
N GLU A 130 2.32 -20.88 -18.19
CA GLU A 130 2.40 -21.95 -17.19
C GLU A 130 3.61 -21.78 -16.27
N HIS A 131 4.78 -21.46 -16.83
CA HIS A 131 5.97 -21.18 -16.03
C HIS A 131 5.78 -19.95 -15.13
N ARG A 132 5.13 -18.89 -15.64
CA ARG A 132 4.79 -17.70 -14.84
C ARG A 132 3.84 -18.03 -13.70
N ALA A 133 2.81 -18.85 -13.94
CA ALA A 133 1.87 -19.27 -12.90
C ALA A 133 2.59 -20.04 -11.78
N LEU A 134 3.52 -20.94 -12.14
CA LEU A 134 4.34 -21.67 -11.17
C LEU A 134 5.21 -20.72 -10.33
N ILE A 135 5.91 -19.76 -10.96
CA ILE A 135 6.71 -18.76 -10.25
C ILE A 135 5.85 -17.97 -9.26
N ILE A 136 4.66 -17.52 -9.66
CA ILE A 136 3.76 -16.75 -8.80
C ILE A 136 3.32 -17.58 -7.59
N LYS A 137 2.96 -18.84 -7.83
CA LYS A 137 2.46 -19.77 -6.81
C LYS A 137 3.53 -20.11 -5.77
N ASP A 138 4.76 -20.35 -6.22
CA ASP A 138 5.85 -20.81 -5.36
C ASP A 138 6.69 -19.67 -4.78
N ALA A 139 6.41 -18.42 -5.17
CA ALA A 139 7.11 -17.25 -4.64
C ALA A 139 6.93 -17.15 -3.13
N ASN A 140 8.05 -17.16 -2.39
CA ASN A 140 8.03 -16.71 -1.01
C ASN A 140 7.75 -15.22 -0.99
N ARG A 141 6.54 -14.84 -0.58
CA ARG A 141 6.07 -13.45 -0.51
C ARG A 141 6.10 -12.89 0.91
N VAL A 142 6.61 -13.65 1.89
CA VAL A 142 6.71 -13.14 3.26
C VAL A 142 7.65 -11.95 3.28
N LEU A 143 7.11 -10.82 3.71
CA LEU A 143 7.82 -9.55 3.81
C LEU A 143 8.43 -9.38 5.20
N GLY A 144 7.67 -9.75 6.23
CA GLY A 144 8.00 -9.46 7.62
C GLY A 144 6.86 -9.78 8.57
N SER A 145 6.92 -9.19 9.76
CA SER A 145 5.87 -9.32 10.78
C SER A 145 5.49 -7.97 11.38
N VAL A 146 4.25 -7.83 11.85
CA VAL A 146 3.79 -6.62 12.53
C VAL A 146 4.60 -6.43 13.82
N TYR A 147 5.26 -5.28 13.92
CA TYR A 147 6.07 -4.87 15.06
C TYR A 147 5.26 -4.06 16.07
N ALA A 148 4.44 -3.12 15.56
CA ALA A 148 3.55 -2.30 16.36
C ALA A 148 2.39 -1.81 15.48
N THR A 149 1.26 -1.48 16.10
CA THR A 149 0.13 -0.85 15.39
C THR A 149 -0.70 -0.01 16.33
N SER A 150 -1.37 1.01 15.80
CA SER A 150 -2.18 1.94 16.58
C SER A 150 -3.45 1.33 17.17
N GLY A 151 -4.04 0.31 16.52
CA GLY A 151 -5.47 0.01 16.69
C GLY A 151 -6.34 1.12 16.08
N PHE A 152 -7.67 1.09 16.28
CA PHE A 152 -8.56 2.20 15.89
C PHE A 152 -8.64 3.28 16.99
N ARG A 153 -7.48 3.86 17.32
CA ARG A 153 -7.37 4.93 18.31
C ARG A 153 -7.56 6.30 17.67
N PHE A 154 -7.55 7.32 18.52
CA PHE A 154 -7.45 8.71 18.13
C PHE A 154 -6.40 9.41 19.00
N LEU A 155 -5.90 10.54 18.50
CA LEU A 155 -5.04 11.45 19.24
C LEU A 155 -5.77 12.78 19.42
N SER A 156 -6.02 13.18 20.66
CA SER A 156 -6.60 14.49 20.96
C SER A 156 -5.55 15.60 20.82
N THR A 157 -5.94 16.66 20.11
CA THR A 157 -5.16 17.87 19.90
C THR A 157 -6.01 19.10 20.28
N GLN A 158 -5.45 20.31 20.14
CA GLN A 158 -6.22 21.54 20.33
C GLN A 158 -7.28 21.74 19.24
N GLU A 159 -7.06 21.18 18.05
CA GLU A 159 -7.95 21.31 16.89
C GLU A 159 -9.08 20.27 16.93
N GLY A 160 -8.82 19.11 17.53
CA GLY A 160 -9.78 18.02 17.68
C GLY A 160 -9.10 16.66 17.81
N ASN A 161 -9.87 15.60 17.63
CA ASN A 161 -9.35 14.24 17.66
C ASN A 161 -8.95 13.82 16.26
N TYR A 162 -7.72 13.36 16.04
CA TYR A 162 -7.32 12.79 14.76
C TYR A 162 -7.35 11.27 14.82
N ALA A 163 -7.83 10.64 13.75
CA ALA A 163 -7.78 9.19 13.60
C ALA A 163 -6.33 8.69 13.68
N LEU A 164 -6.09 7.60 14.41
CA LEU A 164 -4.82 6.88 14.35
C LEU A 164 -5.06 5.52 13.73
N ASP A 165 -4.47 5.31 12.57
CA ASP A 165 -4.59 4.08 11.81
C ASP A 165 -3.27 3.79 11.12
N TRP A 166 -2.28 3.34 11.89
CA TRP A 166 -0.96 3.03 11.38
C TRP A 166 -0.47 1.67 11.88
N SER A 167 0.40 1.05 11.11
CA SER A 167 1.10 -0.18 11.46
C SER A 167 2.55 -0.11 11.01
N LEU A 168 3.44 -0.68 11.82
CA LEU A 168 4.83 -0.91 11.47
C LEU A 168 5.07 -2.40 11.25
N THR A 169 5.62 -2.74 10.08
CA THR A 169 6.08 -4.10 9.76
C THR A 169 7.60 -4.15 9.87
N LYS A 170 8.13 -5.02 10.73
CA LYS A 170 9.56 -5.34 10.76
C LYS A 170 9.87 -6.26 9.58
N LEU A 171 10.74 -5.80 8.68
CA LEU A 171 11.13 -6.59 7.52
C LEU A 171 12.01 -7.78 7.91
N LEU A 172 11.92 -8.87 7.14
CA LEU A 172 12.91 -9.93 7.19
C LEU A 172 14.27 -9.41 6.68
N PRO A 173 15.41 -9.93 7.17
CA PRO A 173 16.74 -9.48 6.73
C PRO A 173 16.99 -9.63 5.21
N SER A 174 16.28 -10.53 4.55
CA SER A 174 16.34 -10.75 3.09
C SER A 174 15.50 -9.75 2.29
N ARG A 175 14.82 -8.80 2.96
CA ARG A 175 13.96 -7.80 2.34
C ARG A 175 14.52 -6.41 2.63
N SER A 176 14.41 -5.53 1.64
CA SER A 176 14.78 -4.13 1.76
C SER A 176 13.69 -3.25 1.14
N PHE A 177 13.67 -1.99 1.55
CA PHE A 177 12.99 -0.97 0.76
C PHE A 177 13.84 -0.64 -0.44
N ASP A 178 13.23 -0.65 -1.61
CA ASP A 178 13.81 -0.04 -2.79
C ASP A 178 13.48 1.46 -2.75
N ASP A 179 14.54 2.29 -2.69
CA ASP A 179 14.46 3.75 -2.73
C ASP A 179 14.18 4.24 -4.17
N THR A 180 14.12 3.35 -5.18
CA THR A 180 13.79 3.77 -6.54
C THR A 180 12.34 4.23 -6.67
N PRO A 181 12.10 5.43 -7.21
CA PRO A 181 10.76 5.91 -7.46
C PRO A 181 10.07 5.02 -8.48
N SER A 182 8.82 4.67 -8.20
CA SER A 182 8.03 3.79 -9.04
C SER A 182 7.79 4.43 -10.41
N VAL A 183 7.80 3.61 -11.47
CA VAL A 183 7.50 4.00 -12.86
C VAL A 183 6.25 4.89 -12.89
N GLY A 184 6.36 6.06 -13.52
CA GLY A 184 5.23 7.00 -13.68
C GLY A 184 5.11 8.06 -12.57
N ALA A 185 6.13 8.24 -11.73
CA ALA A 185 6.18 9.39 -10.82
C ALA A 185 6.13 10.71 -11.61
N PRO A 186 5.42 11.74 -11.10
CA PRO A 186 5.51 13.08 -11.67
C PRO A 186 6.98 13.50 -11.75
N HIS A 187 7.39 14.07 -12.89
CA HIS A 187 8.79 14.34 -13.20
C HIS A 187 9.48 15.16 -12.11
N GLN A 188 8.73 16.05 -11.48
CA GLN A 188 9.18 16.99 -10.47
C GLN A 188 9.37 16.33 -9.10
N LEU A 189 8.55 15.30 -8.80
CA LEU A 189 8.75 14.46 -7.63
C LEU A 189 10.02 13.64 -7.74
N LEU A 190 10.38 13.17 -8.95
CA LEU A 190 11.63 12.46 -9.20
C LEU A 190 12.86 13.33 -8.88
N GLU A 191 12.81 14.61 -9.26
CA GLU A 191 13.89 15.57 -8.99
C GLU A 191 13.98 15.95 -7.49
N SER A 192 12.85 15.96 -6.80
CA SER A 192 12.74 16.37 -5.38
C SER A 192 12.82 15.19 -4.39
N MET A 193 13.16 13.98 -4.86
CA MET A 193 13.27 12.77 -4.01
C MET A 193 14.32 12.89 -2.89
N SER A 194 15.19 13.90 -2.91
CA SER A 194 16.10 14.20 -1.79
C SER A 194 15.35 14.41 -0.46
N ASN A 195 14.11 14.89 -0.53
CA ASN A 195 13.26 15.16 0.63
C ASN A 195 12.36 13.97 1.02
N ALA A 196 12.42 12.85 0.30
CA ALA A 196 11.58 11.68 0.59
C ALA A 196 11.87 11.03 1.96
N LYS A 197 12.96 11.44 2.63
CA LYS A 197 13.35 11.03 3.98
C LYS A 197 12.97 12.05 5.05
N SER A 198 12.08 12.99 4.70
CA SER A 198 11.67 14.07 5.58
C SER A 198 10.16 14.27 5.59
N PHE A 199 9.66 14.94 6.62
CA PHE A 199 8.25 15.30 6.77
C PHE A 199 8.07 16.78 7.11
N THR A 200 6.89 17.30 6.79
CA THR A 200 6.47 18.70 7.03
C THR A 200 5.14 18.73 7.76
N ASP A 201 4.95 19.74 8.61
CA ASP A 201 3.69 20.04 9.30
C ASP A 201 2.88 21.12 8.57
N LYS A 202 3.38 21.60 7.43
CA LYS A 202 2.74 22.66 6.65
C LYS A 202 1.58 22.07 5.85
N ILE A 203 0.43 21.96 6.51
CA ILE A 203 -0.83 21.58 5.88
C ILE A 203 -1.72 22.81 5.79
N HIS A 204 -2.16 23.14 4.57
CA HIS A 204 -3.09 24.23 4.35
C HIS A 204 -3.98 23.96 3.14
N GLY A 205 -5.11 24.67 3.08
CA GLY A 205 -6.00 24.63 1.92
C GLY A 205 -5.26 25.00 0.63
N GLY A 206 -5.51 24.23 -0.42
CA GLY A 206 -4.92 24.42 -1.74
C GLY A 206 -3.52 23.81 -1.92
N LEU A 207 -2.90 23.27 -0.86
CA LEU A 207 -1.62 22.55 -0.96
C LEU A 207 -1.73 21.43 -1.99
N THR A 208 -0.82 21.41 -2.97
CA THR A 208 -0.76 20.35 -3.98
C THR A 208 0.01 19.16 -3.39
N VAL A 209 -0.61 18.00 -3.44
CA VAL A 209 -0.06 16.76 -2.88
C VAL A 209 -0.19 15.62 -3.87
N ALA A 210 0.71 14.64 -3.73
CA ALA A 210 0.67 13.40 -4.47
C ALA A 210 0.74 12.20 -3.54
N LYS A 211 0.38 11.03 -4.06
CA LYS A 211 0.61 9.76 -3.38
C LYS A 211 0.86 8.65 -4.40
N PHE A 212 1.64 7.64 -4.02
CA PHE A 212 1.75 6.39 -4.77
C PHE A 212 1.06 5.26 -4.00
N GLY A 213 -0.10 4.84 -4.51
CA GLY A 213 -0.92 3.77 -3.92
C GLY A 213 -0.91 2.54 -4.80
N ARG A 214 -1.09 1.36 -4.20
CA ARG A 214 -1.03 0.08 -4.93
C ARG A 214 -2.06 0.01 -6.06
N SER A 215 -3.22 0.64 -5.90
CA SER A 215 -4.38 0.47 -6.80
C SER A 215 -4.39 1.51 -7.90
N THR A 216 -4.15 2.77 -7.55
CA THR A 216 -4.21 3.88 -8.51
C THR A 216 -2.84 4.35 -8.99
N GLY A 217 -1.74 3.84 -8.40
CA GLY A 217 -0.40 4.33 -8.68
C GLY A 217 -0.22 5.78 -8.21
N TRP A 218 0.48 6.56 -9.02
CA TRP A 218 0.69 7.99 -8.78
C TRP A 218 -0.57 8.77 -9.11
N THR A 219 -1.05 9.54 -8.13
CA THR A 219 -2.16 10.48 -8.32
C THR A 219 -1.83 11.78 -7.61
N GLU A 220 -2.33 12.88 -8.16
CA GLU A 220 -2.16 14.22 -7.62
C GLU A 220 -3.51 14.84 -7.26
N GLY A 221 -3.49 15.68 -6.24
CA GLY A 221 -4.68 16.35 -5.73
C GLY A 221 -4.36 17.61 -4.95
N LYS A 222 -5.40 18.30 -4.51
CA LYS A 222 -5.31 19.48 -3.66
C LYS A 222 -5.98 19.23 -2.33
N VAL A 223 -5.28 19.60 -1.25
CA VAL A 223 -5.82 19.59 0.10
C VAL A 223 -6.96 20.60 0.19
N SER A 224 -8.11 20.20 0.74
CA SER A 224 -9.21 21.13 0.99
C SER A 224 -8.84 22.17 2.04
N ALA A 225 -9.49 23.34 1.98
CA ALA A 225 -9.36 24.36 3.01
C ALA A 225 -10.08 24.02 4.33
N ILE A 226 -10.88 22.94 4.33
CA ILE A 226 -11.70 22.52 5.47
C ILE A 226 -11.45 21.04 5.73
N GLU A 227 -11.23 20.70 7.00
CA GLU A 227 -11.10 19.33 7.49
C GLU A 227 -12.44 18.60 7.44
N THR A 228 -12.39 17.28 7.29
CA THR A 228 -13.58 16.42 7.35
C THR A 228 -13.67 15.75 8.72
N VAL A 229 -14.88 15.70 9.27
CA VAL A 229 -15.19 14.98 10.50
C VAL A 229 -15.83 13.63 10.15
N PHE A 230 -15.24 12.54 10.62
CA PHE A 230 -15.84 11.20 10.61
C PHE A 230 -16.56 10.98 11.93
N LEU A 231 -17.86 10.71 11.88
CA LEU A 231 -18.68 10.57 13.09
C LEU A 231 -18.46 9.23 13.81
N LYS A 232 -18.54 9.24 15.15
CA LYS A 232 -18.39 8.07 16.05
C LYS A 232 -19.32 6.89 15.74
N GLY A 233 -20.46 7.14 15.08
CA GLY A 233 -21.41 6.09 14.69
C GLY A 233 -21.21 5.54 13.27
N GLU A 234 -20.40 6.22 12.46
CA GLU A 234 -20.19 5.90 11.04
C GLU A 234 -18.75 5.43 10.76
N SER A 235 -17.89 5.46 11.79
CA SER A 235 -16.49 5.10 11.70
C SER A 235 -16.12 4.03 12.72
N LYS A 236 -14.92 3.44 12.55
CA LYS A 236 -14.38 2.44 13.48
C LYS A 236 -13.82 3.06 14.76
N TYR A 237 -13.80 4.38 14.86
CA TYR A 237 -13.24 5.12 15.97
C TYR A 237 -14.30 5.38 17.05
N THR A 238 -13.87 5.44 18.31
CA THR A 238 -14.77 5.65 19.46
C THR A 238 -15.20 7.10 19.64
N HIS A 239 -14.77 8.00 18.75
CA HIS A 239 -14.98 9.45 18.80
C HIS A 239 -15.12 9.99 17.39
N ASP A 240 -15.66 11.20 17.28
CA ASP A 240 -15.59 11.97 16.05
C ASP A 240 -14.12 12.29 15.78
N VAL A 241 -13.65 12.03 14.56
CA VAL A 241 -12.25 12.21 14.18
C VAL A 241 -12.07 13.07 12.93
N LEU A 242 -11.04 13.91 12.96
CA LEU A 242 -10.61 14.80 11.89
C LEU A 242 -9.70 14.08 10.90
N ALA A 243 -9.83 14.51 9.64
CA ALA A 243 -8.92 14.15 8.58
C ALA A 243 -8.84 15.27 7.54
N TRP A 244 -7.69 15.34 6.86
CA TRP A 244 -7.50 16.25 5.74
C TRP A 244 -7.96 15.59 4.44
N PRO A 245 -8.97 16.15 3.76
CA PRO A 245 -9.43 15.61 2.49
C PRO A 245 -8.58 16.16 1.34
N VAL A 246 -8.30 15.29 0.38
CA VAL A 246 -7.59 15.60 -0.87
C VAL A 246 -8.51 15.32 -2.05
N VAL A 247 -8.79 16.38 -2.79
CA VAL A 247 -9.60 16.33 -4.00
C VAL A 247 -8.68 16.04 -5.19
N PRO A 248 -9.04 15.13 -6.11
CA PRO A 248 -8.23 14.88 -7.31
C PRO A 248 -8.09 16.12 -8.18
N LEU A 249 -6.89 16.36 -8.69
CA LEU A 249 -6.59 17.50 -9.57
C LEU A 249 -7.33 17.39 -10.91
N HIS A 250 -7.51 16.17 -11.41
CA HIS A 250 -8.18 15.86 -12.67
C HIS A 250 -9.44 15.03 -12.43
N ARG A 251 -10.45 15.64 -11.79
CA ARG A 251 -11.71 15.00 -11.35
C ARG A 251 -12.46 14.19 -12.41
N HIS A 252 -12.25 14.47 -13.70
CA HIS A 252 -12.92 13.75 -14.80
C HIS A 252 -12.15 12.54 -15.33
N LYS A 253 -10.93 12.33 -14.84
CA LYS A 253 -10.00 11.34 -15.40
C LYS A 253 -9.55 10.32 -14.36
N TYR A 254 -9.32 10.76 -13.13
CA TYR A 254 -8.77 9.91 -12.07
C TYR A 254 -9.29 10.29 -10.69
N ASP A 255 -9.48 9.27 -9.85
CA ASP A 255 -9.63 9.43 -8.41
C ASP A 255 -8.27 9.72 -7.76
N PHE A 256 -8.25 10.46 -6.65
CA PHE A 256 -7.03 10.61 -5.86
C PHE A 256 -6.73 9.34 -5.05
N ALA A 257 -7.76 8.66 -4.57
CA ALA A 257 -7.62 7.42 -3.81
C ALA A 257 -8.75 6.44 -4.16
N ALA A 258 -8.40 5.16 -4.25
CA ALA A 258 -9.35 4.06 -4.40
C ALA A 258 -9.11 2.98 -3.33
N GLN A 259 -9.98 1.97 -3.30
CA GLN A 259 -9.79 0.81 -2.43
C GLN A 259 -8.43 0.14 -2.70
N GLY A 260 -7.65 -0.08 -1.64
CA GLY A 260 -6.28 -0.62 -1.70
C GLY A 260 -5.18 0.45 -1.59
N ASP A 261 -5.49 1.75 -1.78
CA ASP A 261 -4.48 2.80 -1.62
C ASP A 261 -4.20 3.14 -0.15
N ALA A 262 -5.04 2.68 0.77
CA ALA A 262 -4.85 2.84 2.21
C ALA A 262 -3.44 2.41 2.64
N GLY A 263 -2.76 3.26 3.39
CA GLY A 263 -1.39 3.08 3.86
C GLY A 263 -0.38 3.80 2.99
N ALA A 264 -0.79 4.39 1.86
CA ALA A 264 0.06 5.24 1.05
C ALA A 264 0.44 6.52 1.81
N VAL A 265 1.72 6.89 1.69
CA VAL A 265 2.22 8.18 2.15
C VAL A 265 1.75 9.25 1.17
N VAL A 266 1.19 10.33 1.70
CA VAL A 266 0.90 11.56 0.97
C VAL A 266 2.11 12.47 1.10
N VAL A 267 2.58 12.99 -0.04
CA VAL A 267 3.75 13.88 -0.13
C VAL A 267 3.36 15.22 -0.73
N VAL A 268 4.09 16.28 -0.38
CA VAL A 268 3.98 17.58 -1.07
C VAL A 268 4.43 17.41 -2.51
N SER A 269 3.63 17.90 -3.46
CA SER A 269 3.96 17.89 -4.90
C SER A 269 3.87 19.28 -5.53
N ASP A 270 3.85 20.33 -4.70
CA ASP A 270 3.98 21.71 -5.17
C ASP A 270 5.44 21.98 -5.58
N GLU A 271 5.67 22.17 -6.88
CA GLU A 271 7.00 22.34 -7.48
C GLU A 271 7.79 23.53 -6.92
N LEU A 272 7.08 24.57 -6.48
CA LEU A 272 7.71 25.79 -5.96
C LEU A 272 7.96 25.71 -4.45
N ALA A 273 7.47 24.65 -3.80
CA ALA A 273 7.59 24.49 -2.37
C ALA A 273 8.93 23.88 -1.98
N VAL A 274 9.60 24.50 -1.00
CA VAL A 274 10.90 24.03 -0.48
C VAL A 274 10.77 22.63 0.16
N ASP A 275 9.57 22.27 0.60
CA ASP A 275 9.22 20.96 1.14
C ASP A 275 8.61 20.00 0.11
N CYS A 276 8.74 20.26 -1.20
CA CYS A 276 8.39 19.29 -2.24
C CYS A 276 9.05 17.93 -1.96
N GLY A 277 8.29 16.83 -2.09
CA GLY A 277 8.71 15.47 -1.77
C GLY A 277 8.62 15.08 -0.30
N CYS A 278 8.35 16.02 0.62
CA CYS A 278 8.20 15.71 2.05
C CYS A 278 6.90 14.98 2.32
N TRP A 279 6.94 14.07 3.29
CA TRP A 279 5.74 13.40 3.80
C TRP A 279 4.89 14.42 4.54
N VAL A 280 3.61 14.49 4.18
CA VAL A 280 2.64 15.38 4.83
C VAL A 280 1.55 14.60 5.54
N GLY A 281 1.28 13.36 5.10
CA GLY A 281 0.25 12.55 5.74
C GLY A 281 0.26 11.08 5.40
N LEU A 282 -0.54 10.32 6.13
CA LEU A 282 -0.81 8.90 5.88
C LEU A 282 -2.27 8.74 5.44
N LEU A 283 -2.47 8.28 4.20
CA LEU A 283 -3.80 8.02 3.64
C LEU A 283 -4.45 6.83 4.36
N PHE A 284 -5.68 6.96 4.85
CA PHE A 284 -6.38 5.89 5.57
C PHE A 284 -7.82 5.64 5.10
N ALA A 285 -8.44 6.60 4.40
CA ALA A 285 -9.80 6.46 3.90
C ALA A 285 -9.98 7.14 2.54
N ALA A 286 -11.08 6.83 1.86
CA ALA A 286 -11.47 7.47 0.60
C ALA A 286 -12.99 7.55 0.46
N ASN A 287 -13.48 8.60 -0.17
CA ASN A 287 -14.83 8.69 -0.70
C ASN A 287 -14.78 8.28 -2.17
N LEU A 288 -15.16 7.03 -2.44
CA LEU A 288 -15.08 6.42 -3.77
C LEU A 288 -16.02 7.07 -4.80
N ALA A 289 -17.11 7.71 -4.36
CA ALA A 289 -18.02 8.39 -5.29
C ALA A 289 -17.44 9.71 -5.81
N ALA A 290 -16.63 10.38 -4.99
CA ALA A 290 -16.01 11.67 -5.32
C ALA A 290 -14.52 11.56 -5.67
N GLY A 291 -13.95 10.35 -5.62
CA GLY A 291 -12.51 10.11 -5.78
C GLY A 291 -11.63 10.82 -4.75
N THR A 292 -12.18 11.22 -3.61
CA THR A 292 -11.48 12.02 -2.57
C THR A 292 -10.74 11.09 -1.62
N GLY A 293 -9.47 11.37 -1.31
CA GLY A 293 -8.74 10.65 -0.26
C GLY A 293 -8.73 11.43 1.06
N PHE A 294 -8.57 10.73 2.17
CA PHE A 294 -8.46 11.34 3.50
C PHE A 294 -7.19 10.85 4.19
N PHE A 295 -6.41 11.79 4.71
CA PHE A 295 -5.16 11.47 5.41
C PHE A 295 -5.11 12.11 6.79
N VAL A 296 -4.27 11.50 7.65
CA VAL A 296 -3.90 12.02 8.96
C VAL A 296 -2.53 12.69 8.86
N PRO A 297 -2.30 13.86 9.49
CA PRO A 297 -1.01 14.52 9.47
C PRO A 297 0.14 13.59 9.89
N MET A 298 1.24 13.61 9.13
CA MET A 298 2.34 12.68 9.36
C MET A 298 2.99 12.87 10.74
N SER A 299 3.12 14.11 11.23
CA SER A 299 3.65 14.35 12.58
C SER A 299 2.87 13.68 13.70
N LEU A 300 1.55 13.63 13.59
CA LEU A 300 0.71 12.95 14.59
C LEU A 300 0.93 11.44 14.54
N VAL A 301 1.07 10.87 13.33
CA VAL A 301 1.41 9.45 13.14
C VAL A 301 2.78 9.12 13.74
N LEU A 302 3.83 9.89 13.41
CA LEU A 302 5.20 9.64 13.89
C LEU A 302 5.34 9.87 15.40
N LYS A 303 4.61 10.84 15.96
CA LYS A 303 4.53 11.06 17.41
C LYS A 303 3.93 9.85 18.11
N ASP A 304 2.79 9.34 17.64
CA ASP A 304 2.14 8.18 18.24
C ASP A 304 2.96 6.90 18.02
N ILE A 305 3.64 6.74 16.88
CA ILE A 305 4.65 5.66 16.68
C ILE A 305 5.70 5.70 17.80
N SER A 306 6.27 6.87 18.07
CA SER A 306 7.30 7.02 19.08
C SER A 306 6.78 6.66 20.47
N GLU A 307 5.55 7.09 20.80
CA GLU A 307 4.88 6.79 22.08
C GLU A 307 4.57 5.30 22.27
N ILE A 308 4.05 4.63 21.23
CA ILE A 308 3.65 3.22 21.31
C ILE A 308 4.86 2.28 21.35
N THR A 309 5.88 2.60 20.55
CA THR A 309 7.09 1.78 20.46
C THR A 309 8.09 2.06 21.58
N GLY A 310 8.03 3.25 22.20
CA GLY A 310 9.07 3.74 23.09
C GLY A 310 10.41 3.95 22.39
N CYS A 311 10.38 4.16 21.07
CA CYS A 311 11.53 4.46 20.22
C CYS A 311 11.42 5.89 19.70
N GLN A 312 12.53 6.46 19.26
CA GLN A 312 12.56 7.70 18.48
C GLN A 312 12.43 7.36 17.00
N VAL A 313 11.53 8.06 16.29
CA VAL A 313 11.55 8.06 14.83
C VAL A 313 12.69 8.97 14.35
N VAL A 314 13.67 8.41 13.65
CA VAL A 314 14.79 9.17 13.06
C VAL A 314 14.63 9.40 11.57
N GLN A 315 13.84 8.56 10.88
CA GLN A 315 13.41 8.79 9.50
C GLN A 315 11.94 8.38 9.32
N PRO A 316 11.10 9.21 8.66
CA PRO A 316 11.47 10.52 8.11
C PRO A 316 11.75 11.56 9.21
N SER A 317 12.63 12.52 8.94
CA SER A 317 12.99 13.61 9.86
C SER A 317 12.21 14.89 9.60
N LYS A 318 11.95 15.69 10.63
CA LYS A 318 11.27 16.98 10.47
C LYS A 318 12.19 17.95 9.75
N ILE A 319 11.69 18.67 8.74
CA ILE A 319 12.44 19.78 8.17
C ILE A 319 12.21 21.07 8.96
N TYR A 320 13.29 21.78 9.22
CA TYR A 320 13.31 23.12 9.80
C TYR A 320 13.73 24.08 8.70
N PHE A 321 12.78 24.85 8.19
CA PHE A 321 13.01 25.94 7.25
C PHE A 321 12.67 27.26 7.94
#